data_AF-A0A848UVP9-F1
#
_entry.id   AF-A0A848UVP9-F1
#
_cell.length_a   1.000
_cell.length_b   1.000
_cell.length_c   1.000
_cell.angle_alpha   90.00
_cell.angle_beta   90.00
_cell.angle_gamma   90.00
#
_symmetry.space_group_name_H-M   'P 1'
#
loop_
_entity.id
_entity.type
_entity.pdbx_description
1 polymer ?
#
loop_
_entity_poly.entity_id
_entity_poly.type
_entity_poly.pdbx_seq_one_letter_code
_entity_poly.pdbx_strand_id
1 'polypeptide(L)'
;MNLHRTIHVALALFTLLLGAQDLSAQLNQRKAHHVMHTNGELEYANSVVYEHRIMREGMFHLDSSVIRSQEIRFFKNNNGYFANLEYAYESRPNTYAMRIRKGSVDLYEEIDINVYGGEELGAGDLNIHPSKLATGRAFQYYCIDGQHIRKASYRNLAKDLRAFPEGLENLRKHRKYQVLQVSLIAASASMIVGGLAANHEDPAFTPVMGLGVVFGGLSLFCNTPKQDYLWNAVEVYRRFR
;
A
#
# COMPACT_ATOMS: atom_id res chain seq x y z
N MET A 1 42.13 -40.81 -33.51
CA MET A 1 41.69 -40.31 -32.19
C MET A 1 41.16 -38.89 -32.38
N ASN A 2 39.86 -38.66 -32.10
CA ASN A 2 39.10 -37.48 -32.51
C ASN A 2 39.36 -36.23 -31.63
N LEU A 3 40.60 -35.74 -31.64
CA LEU A 3 41.02 -34.57 -30.83
C LEU A 3 40.21 -33.30 -31.16
N HIS A 4 39.81 -33.13 -32.43
CA HIS A 4 39.03 -31.97 -32.87
C HIS A 4 37.60 -31.98 -32.31
N ARG A 5 36.97 -33.15 -32.15
CA ARG A 5 35.62 -33.26 -31.55
C ARG A 5 35.65 -32.96 -30.05
N THR A 6 36.69 -33.39 -29.34
CA THR A 6 36.82 -33.11 -27.91
C THR A 6 36.99 -31.62 -27.62
N ILE A 7 37.70 -30.88 -28.48
CA ILE A 7 37.88 -29.42 -28.32
C ILE A 7 36.55 -28.67 -28.53
N HIS A 8 35.78 -29.01 -29.56
CA HIS A 8 34.48 -28.35 -29.80
C HIS A 8 33.47 -28.63 -28.70
N VAL A 9 33.45 -29.85 -28.15
CA VAL A 9 32.57 -30.21 -27.03
C VAL A 9 32.96 -29.46 -25.75
N ALA A 10 34.27 -29.36 -25.45
CA ALA A 10 34.75 -28.61 -24.29
C ALA A 10 34.44 -27.11 -24.37
N LEU A 11 34.60 -26.51 -25.55
CA LEU A 11 34.30 -25.10 -25.77
C LEU A 11 32.80 -24.79 -25.63
N ALA A 12 31.93 -25.67 -26.14
CA ALA A 12 30.48 -25.54 -26.00
C ALA A 12 30.01 -25.71 -24.54
N LEU A 13 30.65 -26.59 -23.77
CA LEU A 13 30.38 -26.75 -22.34
C LEU A 13 30.81 -25.51 -21.53
N PHE A 14 31.96 -24.92 -21.87
CA PHE A 14 32.46 -23.73 -21.20
C PHE A 14 31.56 -22.50 -21.41
N THR A 15 31.04 -22.31 -22.64
CA THR A 15 30.09 -21.21 -22.92
C THR A 15 28.74 -21.41 -22.24
N LEU A 16 28.26 -22.66 -22.12
CA LEU A 16 27.06 -23.00 -21.35
C LEU A 16 27.21 -22.71 -19.85
N LEU A 17 28.40 -23.00 -19.29
CA LEU A 17 28.72 -22.72 -17.89
C LEU A 17 28.78 -21.22 -17.58
N LEU A 18 29.37 -20.42 -18.47
CA LEU A 18 29.40 -18.95 -18.33
C LEU A 18 28.00 -18.34 -18.44
N GLY A 19 27.20 -18.78 -19.41
CA GLY A 19 25.81 -18.31 -19.55
C GLY A 19 24.92 -18.66 -18.36
N ALA A 20 25.17 -19.80 -17.68
CA ALA A 20 24.45 -20.19 -16.48
C ALA A 20 24.77 -19.31 -15.27
N GLN A 21 26.00 -18.80 -15.16
CA GLN A 21 26.40 -17.90 -14.07
C GLN A 21 25.75 -16.52 -14.22
N ASP A 22 25.73 -15.96 -15.44
CA ASP A 22 25.06 -14.68 -15.70
C ASP A 22 23.55 -14.76 -15.49
N LEU A 23 22.92 -15.86 -15.87
CA LEU A 23 21.50 -16.09 -15.64
C LEU A 23 21.18 -16.20 -14.15
N SER A 24 22.02 -16.90 -13.38
CA SER A 24 21.89 -17.02 -11.92
C SER A 24 22.06 -15.66 -11.23
N ALA A 25 23.05 -14.87 -11.65
CA ALA A 25 23.28 -13.52 -11.13
C ALA A 25 22.10 -12.56 -11.44
N GLN A 26 21.56 -12.59 -12.66
CA GLN A 26 20.37 -11.82 -13.03
C GLN A 26 19.11 -12.27 -12.28
N LEU A 27 18.95 -13.57 -12.02
CA LEU A 27 17.84 -14.10 -11.23
C LEU A 27 17.95 -13.72 -9.75
N ASN A 28 19.16 -13.71 -9.18
CA ASN A 28 19.41 -13.25 -7.81
C ASN A 28 19.18 -11.74 -7.66
N GLN A 29 19.60 -10.90 -8.62
CA GLN A 29 19.29 -9.47 -8.61
C GLN A 29 17.78 -9.17 -8.61
N ARG A 30 16.96 -9.99 -9.28
CA ARG A 30 15.49 -9.81 -9.28
C ARG A 30 14.86 -10.07 -7.91
N LYS A 31 15.50 -10.88 -7.05
CA LYS A 31 15.03 -11.18 -5.69
C LYS A 31 15.69 -10.34 -4.60
N ALA A 32 16.82 -9.69 -4.87
CA ALA A 32 17.59 -8.96 -3.88
C ALA A 32 16.74 -8.05 -2.96
N HIS A 33 16.94 -8.22 -1.66
CA HIS A 33 16.46 -7.29 -0.64
C HIS A 33 17.24 -5.99 -0.78
N HIS A 34 16.54 -4.89 -0.52
CA HIS A 34 17.17 -3.57 -0.60
C HIS A 34 16.39 -2.55 0.19
N VAL A 35 17.09 -1.48 0.54
CA VAL A 35 16.48 -0.22 0.96
C VAL A 35 16.79 0.84 -0.09
N MET A 36 15.84 1.75 -0.30
CA MET A 36 16.03 2.97 -1.07
C MET A 36 16.01 4.13 -0.10
N HIS A 37 17.12 4.82 -0.03
CA HIS A 37 17.34 5.99 0.82
C HIS A 37 16.54 7.19 0.34
N THR A 38 16.40 8.20 1.20
CA THR A 38 15.70 9.45 0.87
C THR A 38 16.32 10.25 -0.26
N ASN A 39 17.63 10.12 -0.48
CA ASN A 39 18.35 10.69 -1.61
C ASN A 39 18.16 9.89 -2.92
N GLY A 40 17.53 8.71 -2.86
CA GLY A 40 17.32 7.82 -4.00
C GLY A 40 18.40 6.75 -4.18
N GLU A 41 19.42 6.71 -3.33
CA GLU A 41 20.45 5.67 -3.36
C GLU A 41 19.86 4.32 -2.95
N LEU A 42 20.30 3.26 -3.64
CA LEU A 42 19.89 1.88 -3.38
C LEU A 42 21.01 1.13 -2.69
N GLU A 43 20.70 0.54 -1.54
CA GLU A 43 21.59 -0.35 -0.80
C GLU A 43 20.98 -1.74 -0.79
N TYR A 44 21.70 -2.70 -1.37
CA TYR A 44 21.29 -4.09 -1.48
C TYR A 44 21.88 -4.90 -0.32
N ALA A 45 21.10 -5.85 0.20
CA ALA A 45 21.51 -6.72 1.30
C ALA A 45 20.95 -8.13 1.13
N ASN A 46 21.49 -9.08 1.88
CA ASN A 46 20.94 -10.44 1.94
C ASN A 46 19.68 -10.48 2.81
N SER A 47 19.62 -9.68 3.87
CA SER A 47 18.43 -9.52 4.73
C SER A 47 18.11 -8.05 4.98
N VAL A 48 16.82 -7.72 5.06
CA VAL A 48 16.32 -6.39 5.45
C VAL A 48 15.24 -6.61 6.50
N VAL A 49 15.56 -6.31 7.75
CA VAL A 49 14.68 -6.52 8.90
C VAL A 49 14.40 -5.19 9.59
N TYR A 50 13.12 -4.91 9.81
CA TYR A 50 12.67 -3.77 10.60
C TYR A 50 12.51 -4.17 12.07
N GLU A 51 13.20 -3.48 12.96
CA GLU A 51 13.01 -3.58 14.42
C GLU A 51 12.50 -2.23 14.94
N HIS A 52 11.44 -2.27 15.75
CA HIS A 52 11.03 -1.14 16.56
C HIS A 52 10.99 -1.54 18.03
N ARG A 53 11.30 -0.57 18.90
CA ARG A 53 11.05 -0.68 20.34
C ARG A 53 10.10 0.42 20.75
N ILE A 54 9.28 0.15 21.75
CA ILE A 54 8.33 1.13 22.30
C ILE A 54 9.10 2.42 22.64
N MET A 55 8.63 3.55 22.10
CA MET A 55 9.23 4.90 22.26
C MET A 55 10.64 5.08 21.69
N ARG A 56 11.06 4.28 20.72
CA ARG A 56 12.31 4.51 19.96
C ARG A 56 12.01 4.67 18.47
N GLU A 57 12.92 5.34 17.76
CA GLU A 57 12.92 5.35 16.30
C GLU A 57 13.05 3.91 15.78
N GLY A 58 12.28 3.58 14.74
CA GLY A 58 12.42 2.29 14.08
C GLY A 58 13.75 2.22 13.34
N MET A 59 14.36 1.05 13.33
CA MET A 59 15.65 0.82 12.66
C MET A 59 15.51 -0.33 11.68
N PHE A 60 16.25 -0.26 10.58
CA PHE A 60 16.44 -1.36 9.66
C PHE A 60 17.83 -1.95 9.86
N HIS A 61 17.86 -3.26 10.04
CA HIS A 61 19.07 -4.06 10.09
C HIS A 61 19.29 -4.67 8.71
N LEU A 62 20.43 -4.36 8.10
CA LEU A 62 20.88 -4.89 6.81
C LEU A 62 22.22 -5.56 7.07
N ASP A 63 22.38 -6.86 6.84
CA ASP A 63 23.65 -7.61 6.98
C ASP A 63 24.60 -7.10 8.11
N SER A 64 25.45 -6.09 7.83
CA SER A 64 26.36 -5.44 8.80
C SER A 64 26.09 -3.94 9.11
N SER A 65 25.08 -3.31 8.51
CA SER A 65 24.68 -1.92 8.72
C SER A 65 23.32 -1.81 9.44
N VAL A 66 23.12 -0.66 10.11
CA VAL A 66 21.86 -0.32 10.76
C VAL A 66 21.48 1.09 10.32
N ILE A 67 20.28 1.23 9.75
CA ILE A 67 19.80 2.47 9.13
C ILE A 67 18.53 2.92 9.84
N ARG A 68 18.36 4.22 10.07
CA ARG A 68 17.13 4.73 10.70
C ARG A 68 15.95 4.67 9.72
N SER A 69 14.77 4.40 10.26
CA SER A 69 13.51 4.36 9.52
C SER A 69 13.27 5.61 8.67
N GLN A 70 13.58 6.79 9.22
CA GLN A 70 13.40 8.08 8.56
C GLN A 70 14.30 8.23 7.32
N GLU A 71 15.47 7.59 7.29
CA GLU A 71 16.40 7.66 6.16
C GLU A 71 15.96 6.81 4.97
N ILE A 72 14.94 5.96 5.16
CA ILE A 72 14.45 5.01 4.16
C ILE A 72 13.14 5.50 3.57
N ARG A 73 13.11 5.62 2.24
CA ARG A 73 11.93 5.98 1.46
C ARG A 73 11.12 4.74 1.07
N PHE A 74 11.80 3.69 0.62
CA PHE A 74 11.20 2.41 0.25
C PHE A 74 12.11 1.28 0.67
N PHE A 75 11.57 0.08 0.87
CA PHE A 75 12.39 -1.11 1.08
C PHE A 75 11.70 -2.35 0.51
N LYS A 76 12.50 -3.41 0.35
CA LYS A 76 12.04 -4.73 -0.08
C LYS A 76 12.66 -5.79 0.81
N ASN A 77 11.83 -6.63 1.38
CA ASN A 77 12.24 -7.84 2.11
C ASN A 77 11.47 -9.06 1.56
N ASN A 78 11.51 -10.18 2.28
CA ASN A 78 10.82 -11.42 1.93
C ASN A 78 9.29 -11.25 1.78
N ASN A 79 8.71 -10.31 2.53
CA ASN A 79 7.26 -10.15 2.65
C ASN A 79 6.66 -9.19 1.62
N GLY A 80 7.48 -8.39 0.93
CA GLY A 80 6.97 -7.49 -0.09
C GLY A 80 7.87 -6.30 -0.42
N TYR A 81 7.25 -5.30 -1.05
CA TYR A 81 7.86 -4.00 -1.32
C TYR A 81 7.06 -2.94 -0.60
N PHE A 82 7.72 -2.07 0.13
CA PHE A 82 7.09 -1.19 1.10
C PHE A 82 7.55 0.24 0.90
N ALA A 83 6.67 1.17 1.26
CA ALA A 83 6.91 2.59 1.22
C ALA A 83 6.75 3.19 2.61
N ASN A 84 7.67 4.07 2.98
CA ASN A 84 7.58 4.84 4.22
C ASN A 84 6.52 5.94 4.07
N LEU A 85 5.51 5.92 4.94
CA LEU A 85 4.39 6.85 4.92
C LEU A 85 4.69 8.19 5.60
N GLU A 86 5.85 8.33 6.23
CA GLU A 86 6.37 9.62 6.69
C GLU A 86 6.51 10.64 5.55
N TYR A 87 6.62 10.18 4.30
CA TYR A 87 6.63 11.05 3.12
C TYR A 87 5.24 11.32 2.53
N ALA A 88 4.22 10.55 2.93
CA ALA A 88 2.84 10.75 2.47
C ALA A 88 2.07 11.77 3.34
N TYR A 89 2.58 12.09 4.54
CA TYR A 89 2.02 13.02 5.54
C TYR A 89 3.13 13.78 6.26
N GLU A 90 2.81 14.77 7.10
CA GLU A 90 3.82 15.53 7.84
C GLU A 90 4.12 15.01 9.27
N SER A 91 3.65 13.82 9.71
CA SER A 91 3.95 13.36 11.10
C SER A 91 3.52 11.93 11.48
N ARG A 92 3.74 10.91 10.65
CA ARG A 92 3.52 9.50 11.09
C ARG A 92 4.83 8.71 10.97
N PRO A 93 5.79 8.91 11.89
CA PRO A 93 7.02 8.11 11.89
C PRO A 93 6.67 6.64 12.05
N ASN A 94 7.54 5.75 11.53
CA ASN A 94 7.39 4.30 11.66
C ASN A 94 6.09 3.72 11.07
N THR A 95 5.46 4.40 10.11
CA THR A 95 4.27 3.87 9.41
C THR A 95 4.60 3.53 7.97
N TYR A 96 4.06 2.40 7.50
CA TYR A 96 4.43 1.84 6.21
C TYR A 96 3.20 1.34 5.44
N ALA A 97 3.34 1.30 4.12
CA ALA A 97 2.37 0.67 3.24
C ALA A 97 3.05 -0.33 2.32
N MET A 98 2.40 -1.47 2.09
CA MET A 98 2.86 -2.53 1.19
C MET A 98 2.31 -2.29 -0.22
N ARG A 99 3.15 -2.47 -1.24
CA ARG A 99 2.73 -2.40 -2.64
C ARG A 99 1.85 -3.58 -2.99
N ILE A 100 0.59 -3.32 -3.30
CA ILE A 100 -0.39 -4.33 -3.72
C ILE A 100 -0.50 -4.45 -5.24
N ARG A 101 -0.07 -3.41 -5.98
CA ARG A 101 -0.09 -3.44 -7.45
C ARG A 101 1.06 -2.61 -8.01
N LYS A 102 1.79 -3.18 -8.96
CA LYS A 102 2.90 -2.52 -9.68
C LYS A 102 2.42 -1.97 -11.03
N GLY A 103 2.97 -0.84 -11.48
CA GLY A 103 2.74 -0.32 -12.83
C GLY A 103 3.32 1.08 -13.05
N SER A 104 2.79 1.81 -14.04
CA SER A 104 3.07 3.26 -14.19
C SER A 104 2.58 4.09 -13.00
N VAL A 105 1.61 3.55 -12.25
CA VAL A 105 1.31 3.94 -10.88
C VAL A 105 1.41 2.70 -10.01
N ASP A 106 2.27 2.75 -9.00
CA ASP A 106 2.33 1.75 -7.95
C ASP A 106 1.30 2.09 -6.87
N LEU A 107 0.55 1.09 -6.41
CA LEU A 107 -0.52 1.23 -5.42
C LEU A 107 -0.18 0.49 -4.15
N TYR A 108 -0.47 1.13 -3.02
CA TYR A 108 -0.05 0.68 -1.72
C TYR A 108 -1.21 0.67 -0.72
N GLU A 109 -1.19 -0.34 0.15
CA GLU A 109 -2.12 -0.53 1.25
C GLU A 109 -1.39 -0.36 2.59
N GLU A 110 -1.95 0.39 3.53
CA GLU A 110 -1.36 0.56 4.87
C GLU A 110 -1.27 -0.81 5.58
N ILE A 111 -0.13 -1.08 6.22
CA ILE A 111 0.11 -2.35 6.92
C ILE A 111 0.62 -2.11 8.34
N ASP A 112 0.51 -3.14 9.19
CA ASP A 112 1.22 -3.19 10.46
C ASP A 112 2.65 -3.69 10.19
N ILE A 113 3.63 -2.80 10.28
CA ILE A 113 5.03 -3.13 10.01
C ILE A 113 5.57 -4.22 10.93
N ASN A 114 4.98 -4.44 12.11
CA ASN A 114 5.39 -5.53 12.99
C ASN A 114 5.06 -6.91 12.44
N VAL A 115 4.07 -6.99 11.53
CA VAL A 115 3.70 -8.24 10.86
C VAL A 115 4.60 -8.50 9.65
N TYR A 116 5.05 -7.45 8.96
CA TYR A 116 5.74 -7.54 7.66
C TYR A 116 7.24 -7.23 7.72
N GLY A 117 7.71 -6.63 8.80
CA GLY A 117 9.06 -6.09 8.95
C GLY A 117 10.14 -7.12 9.22
N GLY A 118 9.77 -8.30 9.74
CA GLY A 118 10.68 -9.41 10.03
C GLY A 118 11.15 -10.18 8.78
N GLU A 119 12.03 -11.15 9.01
CA GLU A 119 12.45 -12.12 7.96
C GLU A 119 11.30 -13.02 7.54
N GLU A 120 10.49 -13.42 8.51
CA GLU A 120 9.26 -14.18 8.32
C GLU A 120 8.05 -13.29 8.58
N LEU A 121 6.92 -13.69 8.01
CA LEU A 121 5.66 -12.99 8.22
C LEU A 121 5.16 -13.33 9.64
N GLY A 122 4.94 -12.31 10.46
CA GLY A 122 4.58 -12.47 11.87
C GLY A 122 3.23 -13.18 12.12
N ALA A 123 2.52 -13.61 11.08
CA ALA A 123 1.19 -14.26 11.13
C ALA A 123 1.13 -15.57 11.94
N GLY A 124 2.27 -16.11 12.37
CA GLY A 124 2.32 -17.26 13.29
C GLY A 124 1.85 -16.94 14.71
N ASP A 125 1.76 -15.66 15.09
CA ASP A 125 1.25 -15.24 16.38
C ASP A 125 -0.30 -15.18 16.32
N LEU A 126 -0.97 -16.08 17.04
CA LEU A 126 -2.42 -16.38 17.01
C LEU A 126 -3.36 -15.18 17.29
N ASN A 127 -2.81 -13.96 17.49
CA ASN A 127 -3.53 -12.74 17.84
C ASN A 127 -3.47 -11.64 16.76
N ILE A 128 -2.98 -11.93 15.55
CA ILE A 128 -2.99 -10.92 14.47
C ILE A 128 -4.40 -10.80 13.91
N HIS A 129 -5.04 -9.67 14.22
CA HIS A 129 -6.31 -9.30 13.62
C HIS A 129 -6.18 -9.27 12.09
N PRO A 130 -7.10 -9.92 11.33
CA PRO A 130 -7.09 -9.92 9.86
C PRO A 130 -7.08 -8.52 9.23
N SER A 131 -7.54 -7.50 9.95
CA SER A 131 -7.49 -6.10 9.53
C SER A 131 -6.07 -5.51 9.43
N LYS A 132 -5.06 -6.21 9.93
CA LYS A 132 -3.64 -5.80 9.89
C LYS A 132 -2.88 -6.36 8.69
N LEU A 133 -3.50 -7.26 7.94
CA LEU A 133 -2.93 -7.82 6.72
C LEU A 133 -3.37 -7.02 5.50
N ALA A 134 -2.46 -6.79 4.57
CA ALA A 134 -2.81 -6.21 3.28
C ALA A 134 -3.75 -7.17 2.52
N THR A 135 -4.91 -6.65 2.15
CA THR A 135 -5.98 -7.44 1.51
C THR A 135 -5.88 -7.42 -0.01
N GLY A 136 -5.20 -6.41 -0.58
CA GLY A 136 -5.16 -6.13 -2.02
C GLY A 136 -6.49 -5.63 -2.59
N ARG A 137 -7.53 -5.44 -1.77
CA ARG A 137 -8.89 -5.04 -2.22
C ARG A 137 -9.07 -3.52 -2.29
N ALA A 138 -8.29 -2.78 -1.52
CA ALA A 138 -8.31 -1.33 -1.50
C ALA A 138 -6.87 -0.78 -1.45
N PHE A 139 -6.69 0.47 -1.86
CA PHE A 139 -5.43 1.19 -1.68
C PHE A 139 -5.70 2.53 -1.02
N GLN A 140 -4.77 2.97 -0.18
CA GLN A 140 -4.82 4.26 0.49
C GLN A 140 -3.73 5.20 -0.03
N TYR A 141 -2.72 4.65 -0.71
CA TYR A 141 -1.56 5.40 -1.19
C TYR A 141 -1.15 4.97 -2.59
N TYR A 142 -0.44 5.87 -3.27
CA TYR A 142 0.09 5.64 -4.60
C TYR A 142 1.44 6.31 -4.79
N CYS A 143 2.21 5.81 -5.74
CA CYS A 143 3.47 6.39 -6.19
C CYS A 143 3.50 6.40 -7.72
N ILE A 144 3.91 7.52 -8.31
CA ILE A 144 4.08 7.68 -9.75
C ILE A 144 5.58 7.78 -10.03
N ASP A 145 6.07 7.03 -11.02
CA ASP A 145 7.45 7.12 -11.52
C ASP A 145 8.54 7.06 -10.41
N GLY A 146 8.32 6.26 -9.36
CA GLY A 146 9.29 6.10 -8.25
C GLY A 146 9.49 7.33 -7.35
N GLN A 147 8.62 8.34 -7.45
CA GLN A 147 8.66 9.53 -6.60
C GLN A 147 8.25 9.22 -5.14
N HIS A 148 8.08 10.26 -4.33
CA HIS A 148 7.52 10.10 -2.98
C HIS A 148 6.09 9.54 -3.04
N ILE A 149 5.79 8.64 -2.10
CA ILE A 149 4.45 8.13 -1.89
C ILE A 149 3.48 9.25 -1.52
N ARG A 150 2.24 9.18 -2.01
CA ARG A 150 1.19 10.16 -1.72
C ARG A 150 -0.08 9.45 -1.28
N LYS A 151 -0.84 10.10 -0.39
CA LYS A 151 -2.20 9.66 -0.06
C LYS A 151 -3.09 9.70 -1.30
N ALA A 152 -3.81 8.61 -1.58
CA ALA A 152 -4.83 8.48 -2.62
C ALA A 152 -6.10 9.30 -2.28
N SER A 153 -5.93 10.61 -2.15
CA SER A 153 -7.01 11.56 -1.91
C SER A 153 -7.48 12.20 -3.22
N TYR A 154 -8.72 12.67 -3.25
CA TYR A 154 -9.23 13.46 -4.37
C TYR A 154 -8.27 14.61 -4.74
N ARG A 155 -7.73 15.32 -3.75
CA ARG A 155 -6.83 16.47 -3.98
C ARG A 155 -5.55 16.06 -4.70
N ASN A 156 -4.88 15.01 -4.22
CA ASN A 156 -3.61 14.57 -4.77
C ASN A 156 -3.81 13.92 -6.15
N LEU A 157 -4.78 13.00 -6.27
CA LEU A 157 -5.07 12.34 -7.54
C LEU A 157 -5.62 13.32 -8.58
N ALA A 158 -6.48 14.28 -8.22
CA ALA A 158 -6.96 15.27 -9.18
C ALA A 158 -5.86 16.24 -9.63
N LYS A 159 -4.75 16.38 -8.89
CA LYS A 159 -3.55 17.11 -9.32
C LYS A 159 -2.74 16.29 -10.33
N ASP A 160 -2.56 15.00 -10.08
CA ASP A 160 -1.72 14.13 -10.90
C ASP A 160 -2.45 13.61 -12.15
N LEU A 161 -3.78 13.49 -12.10
CA LEU A 161 -4.63 13.06 -13.21
C LEU A 161 -5.16 14.21 -14.08
N ARG A 162 -4.63 15.43 -13.95
CA ARG A 162 -5.16 16.61 -14.67
C ARG A 162 -5.21 16.44 -16.18
N ALA A 163 -4.25 15.71 -16.74
CA ALA A 163 -4.17 15.44 -18.17
C ALA A 163 -5.17 14.38 -18.66
N PHE A 164 -5.89 13.70 -17.76
CA PHE A 164 -6.75 12.56 -18.06
C PHE A 164 -8.21 12.87 -17.66
N PRO A 165 -9.03 13.43 -18.56
CA PRO A 165 -10.39 13.86 -18.24
C PRO A 165 -11.31 12.72 -17.77
N GLU A 166 -11.15 11.51 -18.33
CA GLU A 166 -11.88 10.31 -17.91
C GLU A 166 -11.55 9.93 -16.44
N GLY A 167 -10.28 10.00 -16.06
CA GLY A 167 -9.83 9.76 -14.69
C GLY A 167 -10.40 10.78 -13.71
N LEU A 168 -10.42 12.06 -14.11
CA LEU A 168 -11.03 13.14 -13.31
C LEU A 168 -12.54 12.96 -13.14
N GLU A 169 -13.25 12.48 -14.16
CA GLU A 169 -14.68 12.20 -14.05
C GLU A 169 -14.95 11.12 -12.99
N ASN A 170 -14.18 10.04 -13.00
CA ASN A 170 -14.25 8.98 -12.00
C ASN A 170 -13.93 9.54 -10.60
N LEU A 171 -12.91 10.39 -10.44
CA LEU A 171 -12.63 11.05 -9.16
C LEU A 171 -13.79 11.95 -8.67
N ARG A 172 -14.49 12.63 -9.58
CA ARG A 172 -15.67 13.43 -9.20
C ARG A 172 -16.80 12.53 -8.71
N LYS A 173 -17.04 11.38 -9.35
CA LYS A 173 -18.03 10.39 -8.89
C LYS A 173 -17.64 9.85 -7.52
N HIS A 174 -16.37 9.49 -7.31
CA HIS A 174 -15.85 9.12 -5.99
C HIS A 174 -16.16 10.18 -4.92
N ARG A 175 -15.88 11.45 -5.20
CA ARG A 175 -16.17 12.56 -4.26
C ARG A 175 -17.67 12.71 -3.99
N LYS A 176 -18.54 12.54 -4.99
CA LYS A 176 -20.00 12.57 -4.80
C LYS A 176 -20.45 11.49 -3.81
N TYR A 177 -19.96 10.26 -3.94
CA TYR A 177 -20.28 9.18 -3.00
C TYR A 177 -19.70 9.40 -1.60
N GLN A 178 -18.52 10.02 -1.47
CA GLN A 178 -17.99 10.44 -0.17
C GLN A 178 -18.93 11.45 0.52
N VAL A 179 -19.37 12.48 -0.21
CA VAL A 179 -20.29 13.49 0.33
C VAL A 179 -21.62 12.86 0.71
N LEU A 180 -22.17 12.00 -0.15
CA LEU A 180 -23.42 11.28 0.13
C LEU A 180 -23.32 10.41 1.39
N GLN A 181 -22.22 9.68 1.55
CA GLN A 181 -21.98 8.86 2.74
C GLN A 181 -21.95 9.70 4.01
N VAL A 182 -21.20 10.81 4.00
CA VAL A 182 -21.11 11.73 5.14
C VAL A 182 -22.47 12.36 5.45
N SER A 183 -23.24 12.75 4.43
CA SER A 183 -24.59 13.32 4.66
C SER A 183 -25.55 12.31 5.26
N LEU A 184 -25.49 11.04 4.84
CA LEU A 184 -26.32 9.98 5.41
C LEU A 184 -25.97 9.72 6.87
N ILE A 185 -24.68 9.68 7.21
CA ILE A 185 -24.21 9.51 8.59
C ILE A 185 -24.64 10.72 9.45
N ALA A 186 -24.47 11.95 8.94
CA ALA A 186 -24.86 13.17 9.65
C ALA A 186 -26.38 13.25 9.89
N ALA A 187 -27.18 12.87 8.89
CA ALA A 187 -28.63 12.77 9.02
C ALA A 187 -29.03 11.69 10.03
N SER A 188 -28.39 10.52 9.96
CA SER A 188 -28.56 9.41 10.92
C SER A 188 -28.34 9.85 12.36
N ALA A 189 -27.18 10.47 12.63
CA ALA A 189 -26.83 10.96 13.96
C ALA A 189 -27.81 12.02 14.45
N SER A 190 -28.18 12.98 13.59
CA SER A 190 -29.14 14.03 13.92
C SER A 190 -30.52 13.48 14.30
N MET A 191 -31.01 12.48 13.57
CA MET A 191 -32.31 11.85 13.86
C MET A 191 -32.29 11.06 15.18
N ILE A 192 -31.19 10.35 15.46
CA ILE A 192 -31.04 9.60 16.72
C ILE A 192 -30.99 10.56 17.92
N VAL A 193 -30.13 11.59 17.85
CA VAL A 193 -29.99 12.58 18.92
C VAL A 193 -31.28 13.38 19.10
N GLY A 194 -31.90 13.82 18.01
CA GLY A 194 -33.17 14.56 18.06
C GLY A 194 -34.32 13.72 18.65
N GLY A 195 -34.38 12.43 18.32
CA GLY A 195 -35.36 11.51 18.90
C GLY A 195 -35.16 11.28 20.40
N LEU A 196 -33.91 11.16 20.86
CA LEU A 196 -33.60 11.07 22.29
C LEU A 196 -33.94 12.37 23.03
N ALA A 197 -33.62 13.52 22.42
CA ALA A 197 -33.91 14.82 23.02
C ALA A 197 -35.42 15.12 23.10
N ALA A 198 -36.22 14.60 22.16
CA ALA A 198 -37.66 14.76 22.23
C ALA A 198 -38.33 13.91 23.35
N ASN A 199 -37.63 12.89 23.88
CA ASN A 199 -38.18 11.94 24.86
C ASN A 199 -37.30 11.86 26.11
N HIS A 200 -36.91 13.02 26.66
CA HIS A 200 -36.00 13.11 27.80
C HIS A 200 -36.50 12.43 29.09
N GLU A 201 -37.82 12.36 29.29
CA GLU A 201 -38.42 11.81 30.52
C GLU A 201 -38.54 10.28 30.51
N ASP A 202 -38.74 9.68 29.33
CA ASP A 202 -38.76 8.23 29.13
C ASP A 202 -38.14 7.89 27.76
N PRO A 203 -36.85 7.56 27.68
CA PRO A 203 -36.15 7.36 26.42
C PRO A 203 -36.63 6.06 25.73
N ALA A 204 -37.71 6.19 24.98
CA ALA A 204 -38.25 5.15 24.12
C ALA A 204 -37.70 5.27 22.69
N PHE A 205 -37.53 4.12 22.02
CA PHE A 205 -37.14 4.11 20.61
C PHE A 205 -38.27 4.65 19.73
N THR A 206 -38.03 5.78 19.05
CA THR A 206 -39.03 6.42 18.19
C THR A 206 -38.89 6.04 16.71
N PRO A 207 -39.96 6.20 15.90
CA PRO A 207 -39.86 6.03 14.45
C PRO A 207 -38.77 6.89 13.79
N VAL A 208 -38.53 8.11 14.31
CA VAL A 208 -37.47 9.00 13.82
C VAL A 208 -36.08 8.41 14.07
N MET A 209 -35.85 7.83 15.25
CA MET A 209 -34.60 7.10 15.54
C MET A 209 -34.45 5.89 14.61
N GLY A 210 -35.54 5.18 14.32
CA GLY A 210 -35.58 4.11 13.32
C GLY A 210 -35.13 4.53 11.94
N LEU A 211 -35.62 5.66 11.43
CA LEU A 211 -35.13 6.26 10.17
C LEU A 211 -33.65 6.61 10.25
N GLY A 212 -33.20 7.11 11.41
CA GLY A 212 -31.79 7.36 11.67
C GLY A 212 -30.93 6.11 11.49
N VAL A 213 -31.33 4.98 12.06
CA VAL A 213 -30.63 3.68 11.90
C VAL A 213 -30.61 3.26 10.43
N VAL A 214 -31.73 3.38 9.72
CA VAL A 214 -31.80 3.03 8.28
C VAL A 214 -30.84 3.88 7.45
N PHE A 215 -30.80 5.20 7.68
CA PHE A 215 -29.90 6.10 6.96
C PHE A 215 -28.42 5.78 7.26
N GLY A 216 -28.12 5.43 8.50
CA GLY A 216 -26.80 4.96 8.91
C GLY A 216 -26.40 3.68 8.15
N GLY A 217 -27.33 2.72 8.03
CA GLY A 217 -27.13 1.49 7.25
C GLY A 217 -26.94 1.76 5.76
N LEU A 218 -27.74 2.66 5.16
CA LEU A 218 -27.62 3.05 3.75
C LEU A 218 -26.23 3.63 3.41
N SER A 219 -25.58 4.28 4.38
CA SER A 219 -24.22 4.81 4.20
C SER A 219 -23.18 3.72 3.89
N LEU A 220 -23.41 2.47 4.28
CA LEU A 220 -22.52 1.35 3.99
C LEU A 220 -22.49 0.97 2.50
N PHE A 221 -23.62 1.12 1.80
CA PHE A 221 -23.72 0.85 0.36
C PHE A 221 -22.94 1.86 -0.49
N CYS A 222 -22.53 2.99 0.09
CA CYS A 222 -21.66 3.95 -0.59
C CYS A 222 -20.20 3.49 -0.66
N ASN A 223 -19.78 2.48 0.11
CA ASN A 223 -18.36 2.08 0.19
C ASN A 223 -17.85 1.47 -1.11
N THR A 224 -18.57 0.51 -1.68
CA THR A 224 -18.20 -0.18 -2.92
C THR A 224 -18.06 0.79 -4.10
N PRO A 225 -19.10 1.57 -4.50
CA PRO A 225 -18.99 2.47 -5.64
C PRO A 225 -17.91 3.54 -5.42
N LYS A 226 -17.76 4.05 -4.19
CA LYS A 226 -16.67 4.97 -3.84
C LYS A 226 -15.30 4.37 -4.14
N GLN A 227 -15.06 3.12 -3.75
CA GLN A 227 -13.79 2.45 -4.02
C GLN A 227 -13.62 2.15 -5.52
N ASP A 228 -14.66 1.68 -6.20
CA ASP A 228 -14.62 1.36 -7.64
C ASP A 228 -14.26 2.59 -8.48
N TYR A 229 -14.87 3.75 -8.22
CA TYR A 229 -14.53 4.97 -8.94
C TYR A 229 -13.10 5.44 -8.66
N LEU A 230 -12.56 5.17 -7.47
CA LEU A 230 -11.18 5.49 -7.14
C LEU A 230 -10.20 4.58 -7.92
N TRP A 231 -10.49 3.28 -7.98
CA TRP A 231 -9.75 2.30 -8.77
C TRP A 231 -9.79 2.65 -10.27
N ASN A 232 -10.98 2.91 -10.82
CA ASN A 232 -11.16 3.27 -12.22
C ASN A 232 -10.40 4.55 -12.58
N ALA A 233 -10.37 5.55 -11.70
CA ALA A 233 -9.61 6.77 -11.94
C ALA A 233 -8.10 6.51 -12.14
N VAL A 234 -7.52 5.64 -11.31
CA VAL A 234 -6.10 5.26 -11.41
C VAL A 234 -5.85 4.34 -12.59
N GLU A 235 -6.78 3.44 -12.90
CA GLU A 235 -6.65 2.53 -14.03
C GLU A 235 -6.60 3.27 -15.38
N VAL A 236 -7.38 4.34 -15.52
CA VAL A 236 -7.29 5.23 -16.70
C VAL A 236 -5.86 5.74 -16.88
N TYR A 237 -5.21 6.24 -15.83
CA TYR A 237 -3.81 6.69 -15.93
C TYR A 237 -2.88 5.57 -16.39
N ARG A 238 -3.05 4.37 -15.84
CA ARG A 238 -2.21 3.21 -16.15
C ARG A 238 -2.37 2.72 -17.59
N ARG A 239 -3.48 3.04 -18.27
CA ARG A 239 -3.71 2.65 -19.67
C ARG A 239 -2.89 3.48 -20.66
N PHE A 240 -2.56 4.72 -20.31
CA PHE A 240 -1.91 5.68 -21.22
C PHE A 240 -0.39 5.81 -21.03
N ARG A 241 0.20 5.03 -20.13
CA ARG A 241 1.63 5.01 -19.78
C ARG A 241 2.11 3.58 -19.66
#